data_AF-A0A838I259-F1
#
_entry.id   AF-A0A838I259-F1
#
_cell.length_a   1.000
_cell.length_b   1.000
_cell.length_c   1.000
_cell.angle_alpha   90.00
_cell.angle_beta   90.00
_cell.angle_gamma   90.00
#
_symmetry.space_group_name_H-M   'P 1'
#
loop_
_entity.id
_entity.type
_entity.pdbx_description
1 polymer ?
#
loop_
_entity_poly.entity_id
_entity_poly.type
_entity_poly.pdbx_seq_one_letter_code
_entity_poly.pdbx_strand_id
1 'polypeptide(L)'
;MNALAAVLTPTCVYRVDPDLVERLDELLGPPLDSYVSGWQVWLEEGGPGGVRLEWRLHPPARFRMPRGVNPHDLFEVVLQGLAEALDPAAESFATGRERHTLAEVWEVLEVFPADGEDTDPAALAAAATATLGGRAPDAAGRVDHGRLGDEYRGRRGDFSVGAALLERLGAAGSPP
;
A
#
# COMPACT_ATOMS: atom_id res chain seq x y z
N MET A 1 -12.38 34.14 -1.18
CA MET A 1 -11.39 33.06 -1.00
C MET A 1 -11.64 32.05 -2.08
N ASN A 2 -10.74 31.94 -3.07
CA ASN A 2 -10.82 30.86 -4.06
C ASN A 2 -10.58 29.55 -3.32
N ALA A 3 -11.56 28.66 -3.30
CA ALA A 3 -11.30 27.26 -3.05
C ALA A 3 -10.39 26.80 -4.20
N LEU A 4 -9.14 26.47 -3.90
CA LEU A 4 -8.33 25.70 -4.85
C LEU A 4 -9.13 24.43 -5.14
N ALA A 5 -9.39 24.17 -6.42
CA ALA A 5 -10.06 22.95 -6.82
C ALA A 5 -9.28 21.75 -6.25
N ALA A 6 -10.00 20.76 -5.71
CA ALA A 6 -9.39 19.54 -5.21
C ALA A 6 -8.54 18.90 -6.32
N VAL A 7 -7.27 18.68 -6.01
CA VAL A 7 -6.34 17.96 -6.88
C VAL A 7 -6.67 16.47 -6.78
N LEU A 8 -6.95 15.84 -7.91
CA LEU A 8 -7.35 14.44 -7.99
C LEU A 8 -6.23 13.58 -8.58
N THR A 9 -5.56 12.83 -7.71
CA THR A 9 -4.45 11.94 -8.04
C THR A 9 -4.96 10.64 -8.65
N PRO A 10 -4.43 10.18 -9.80
CA PRO A 10 -4.63 8.82 -10.30
C PRO A 10 -4.10 7.80 -9.30
N THR A 11 -4.90 6.80 -8.94
CA THR A 11 -4.56 5.84 -7.89
C THR A 11 -5.02 4.44 -8.26
N CYS A 12 -4.17 3.45 -8.03
CA CYS A 12 -4.49 2.03 -8.01
C CYS A 12 -4.31 1.48 -6.60
N VAL A 13 -5.13 0.51 -6.22
CA VAL A 13 -5.10 -0.13 -4.91
C VAL A 13 -5.19 -1.63 -5.07
N TYR A 14 -4.38 -2.35 -4.30
CA TYR A 14 -4.40 -3.79 -4.15
C TYR A 14 -4.67 -4.14 -2.69
N ARG A 15 -5.54 -5.11 -2.43
CA ARG A 15 -5.62 -5.74 -1.11
C ARG A 15 -4.39 -6.59 -0.89
N VAL A 16 -3.84 -6.51 0.32
CA VAL A 16 -2.63 -7.25 0.68
C VAL A 16 -2.98 -8.70 0.99
N ASP A 17 -2.24 -9.60 0.37
CA ASP A 17 -2.17 -11.03 0.66
C ASP A 17 -0.70 -11.49 0.54
N PRO A 18 -0.35 -12.74 0.94
CA PRO A 18 1.03 -13.20 0.88
C PRO A 18 1.66 -13.16 -0.53
N ASP A 19 0.92 -13.54 -1.57
CA ASP A 19 1.41 -13.50 -2.97
C ASP A 19 1.77 -12.06 -3.39
N LEU A 20 1.03 -11.05 -2.92
CA LEU A 20 1.38 -9.65 -3.20
C LEU A 20 2.71 -9.26 -2.56
N VAL A 21 2.92 -9.67 -1.31
CA VAL A 21 4.16 -9.34 -0.57
C VAL A 21 5.37 -10.00 -1.22
N GLU A 22 5.24 -11.27 -1.62
CA GLU A 22 6.30 -11.99 -2.36
C GLU A 22 6.59 -11.33 -3.71
N ARG A 23 5.57 -10.95 -4.49
CA ARG A 23 5.76 -10.22 -5.75
C ARG A 23 6.48 -8.90 -5.58
N LEU A 24 6.20 -8.17 -4.50
CA LEU A 24 6.89 -6.91 -4.23
C LEU A 24 8.37 -7.13 -3.99
N ASP A 25 8.74 -8.17 -3.23
CA ASP A 25 10.15 -8.54 -3.03
C ASP A 25 10.82 -8.96 -4.35
N GLU A 26 10.18 -9.84 -5.12
CA GLU A 26 10.75 -10.36 -6.36
C GLU A 26 10.90 -9.30 -7.46
N LEU A 27 9.94 -8.38 -7.57
CA LEU A 27 9.82 -7.47 -8.72
C LEU A 27 10.28 -6.05 -8.41
N LEU A 28 10.13 -5.58 -7.17
CA LEU A 28 10.57 -4.24 -6.75
C LEU A 28 11.77 -4.28 -5.78
N GLY A 29 12.06 -5.42 -5.16
CA GLY A 29 13.11 -5.54 -4.15
C GLY A 29 12.74 -4.86 -2.82
N PRO A 30 13.73 -4.50 -1.99
CA PRO A 30 13.48 -3.89 -0.69
C PRO A 30 12.87 -2.48 -0.83
N PRO A 31 12.01 -2.05 0.12
CA PRO A 31 11.50 -0.69 0.15
C PRO A 31 12.61 0.35 0.16
N LEU A 32 12.40 1.44 -0.58
CA LEU A 32 13.27 2.61 -0.56
C LEU A 32 13.20 3.36 0.77
N ASP A 33 12.01 3.45 1.37
CA ASP A 33 11.78 4.16 2.63
C ASP A 33 10.72 3.46 3.49
N SER A 34 10.82 3.67 4.81
CA SER A 34 10.00 2.98 5.81
C SER A 34 9.69 3.89 7.00
N TYR A 35 8.44 3.88 7.46
CA TYR A 35 7.99 4.77 8.51
C TYR A 35 7.66 4.02 9.81
N VAL A 36 7.85 4.69 10.95
CA VAL A 36 7.44 4.17 12.27
C VAL A 36 5.95 3.84 12.36
N SER A 37 5.14 4.43 11.48
CA SER A 37 3.72 4.15 11.32
C SER A 37 3.44 2.83 10.59
N GLY A 38 4.45 2.10 10.11
CA GLY A 38 4.33 0.82 9.39
C GLY A 38 4.35 0.92 7.87
N TRP A 39 4.44 2.12 7.30
CA TRP A 39 4.40 2.31 5.86
C TRP A 39 5.72 1.87 5.21
N GLN A 40 5.63 1.26 4.04
CA GLN A 40 6.78 0.88 3.20
C GLN A 40 6.62 1.50 1.82
N VAL A 41 7.68 2.08 1.27
CA VAL A 41 7.61 2.90 0.05
C VAL A 41 8.64 2.44 -0.98
N TRP A 42 8.22 2.35 -2.25
CA TRP A 42 9.10 2.16 -3.40
C TRP A 42 8.89 3.27 -4.42
N LEU A 43 9.93 3.55 -5.20
CA LEU A 43 9.87 4.39 -6.39
C LEU A 43 10.29 3.56 -7.61
N GLU A 44 9.49 3.61 -8.67
CA GLU A 44 9.65 2.79 -9.87
C GLU A 44 9.52 3.69 -11.12
N GLU A 45 10.46 3.60 -12.07
CA GLU A 45 10.60 4.55 -13.18
C GLU A 45 9.80 4.15 -14.45
N GLY A 46 9.06 3.05 -14.42
CA GLY A 46 8.37 2.41 -15.54
C GLY A 46 6.91 2.79 -15.72
N GLY A 47 6.45 3.90 -15.15
CA GLY A 47 5.06 4.34 -15.27
C GLY A 47 4.69 4.88 -16.66
N PRO A 48 3.38 5.13 -16.89
CA PRO A 48 2.88 5.58 -18.18
C PRO A 48 3.55 6.89 -18.62
N GLY A 49 4.03 6.91 -19.87
CA GLY A 49 4.72 8.09 -20.41
C GLY A 49 6.09 8.37 -19.76
N GLY A 50 6.67 7.41 -19.04
CA GLY A 50 7.94 7.58 -18.32
C GLY A 50 7.79 8.33 -16.99
N VAL A 51 6.56 8.43 -16.46
CA VAL A 51 6.31 9.00 -15.14
C VAL A 51 6.75 8.01 -14.07
N ARG A 52 7.48 8.51 -13.08
CA ARG A 52 7.85 7.73 -11.90
C ARG A 52 6.62 7.42 -11.05
N LEU A 53 6.46 6.15 -10.67
CA LEU A 53 5.41 5.68 -9.78
C LEU A 53 5.92 5.58 -8.35
N GLU A 54 5.07 5.93 -7.40
CA GLU A 54 5.25 5.64 -6.00
C GLU A 54 4.31 4.52 -5.58
N TRP A 55 4.88 3.52 -4.91
CA TRP A 55 4.17 2.38 -4.36
C TRP A 55 4.22 2.48 -2.84
N ARG A 56 3.07 2.43 -2.17
CA ARG A 56 2.97 2.56 -0.71
C ARG A 56 2.19 1.41 -0.12
N LEU A 57 2.83 0.63 0.75
CA LEU A 57 2.16 -0.35 1.60
C LEU A 57 1.63 0.36 2.84
N HIS A 58 0.31 0.28 3.02
CA HIS A 58 -0.42 0.94 4.08
C HIS A 58 -0.77 -0.03 5.21
N PRO A 59 -0.43 0.29 6.45
CA PRO A 59 -0.89 -0.45 7.61
C PRO A 59 -2.35 -0.12 7.95
N PRO A 60 -3.05 -1.00 8.70
CA PRO A 60 -4.41 -0.73 9.14
C PRO A 60 -4.44 0.42 10.16
N ALA A 61 -5.65 0.91 10.44
CA ALA A 61 -5.87 1.86 11.54
C ALA A 61 -5.30 1.30 12.85
N ARG A 62 -4.73 2.19 13.67
CA ARG A 62 -4.15 1.89 14.99
C ARG A 62 -2.97 0.91 14.98
N PHE A 63 -2.39 0.62 13.83
CA PHE A 63 -1.14 -0.15 13.73
C PHE A 63 -0.07 0.40 14.67
N ARG A 64 0.72 -0.52 15.23
CA ARG A 64 1.90 -0.23 16.03
C ARG A 64 3.02 -1.12 15.57
N MET A 65 4.22 -0.55 15.49
CA MET A 65 5.42 -1.30 15.15
C MET A 65 5.59 -2.49 16.12
N PRO A 66 5.80 -3.72 15.61
CA PRO A 66 6.02 -4.88 16.47
C PRO A 66 7.24 -4.70 17.36
N ARG A 67 7.17 -5.23 18.58
CA ARG A 67 8.25 -5.01 19.55
C ARG A 67 9.55 -5.64 19.09
N GLY A 68 10.60 -4.81 19.08
CA GLY A 68 11.95 -5.23 18.69
C GLY A 68 12.20 -5.23 17.19
N VAL A 69 11.28 -4.69 16.39
CA VAL A 69 11.44 -4.51 14.94
C VAL A 69 11.79 -3.05 14.65
N ASN A 70 12.83 -2.82 13.86
CA ASN A 70 13.12 -1.52 13.28
C ASN A 70 12.17 -1.29 12.09
N PRO A 71 11.59 -0.08 11.89
CA PRO A 71 10.75 0.21 10.74
C PRO A 71 11.34 -0.21 9.38
N HIS A 72 12.66 -0.08 9.21
CA HIS A 72 13.37 -0.46 7.99
C HIS A 72 13.54 -1.97 7.81
N ASP A 73 13.44 -2.74 8.90
CA ASP A 73 13.54 -4.21 8.87
C ASP A 73 12.14 -4.86 8.76
N LEU A 74 11.05 -4.10 8.87
CA LEU A 74 9.69 -4.64 8.96
C LEU A 74 9.33 -5.49 7.73
N PHE A 75 9.70 -5.05 6.52
CA PHE A 75 9.43 -5.79 5.29
C PHE A 75 10.12 -7.16 5.28
N GLU A 76 11.42 -7.20 5.60
CA GLU A 76 12.18 -8.44 5.68
C GLU A 76 11.68 -9.38 6.78
N VAL A 77 11.35 -8.83 7.96
CA VAL A 77 10.78 -9.61 9.07
C VAL A 77 9.46 -10.27 8.69
N VAL A 78 8.60 -9.57 7.95
CA VAL A 78 7.34 -10.14 7.47
C VAL A 78 7.58 -11.21 6.40
N LEU A 79 8.46 -10.97 5.42
CA LEU A 79 8.83 -11.98 4.43
C LEU A 79 9.32 -13.27 5.08
N GLN A 80 10.24 -13.16 6.06
CA GLN A 80 10.73 -14.33 6.78
C GLN A 80 9.60 -15.04 7.54
N GLY A 81 8.74 -14.29 8.22
CA GLY A 81 7.61 -14.86 8.95
C GLY A 81 6.61 -15.60 8.05
N LEU A 82 6.32 -15.04 6.88
CA LEU A 82 5.45 -15.66 5.87
C LEU A 82 6.07 -16.95 5.32
N ALA A 83 7.37 -16.96 5.03
CA ALA A 83 8.08 -18.14 4.53
C ALA A 83 8.11 -19.30 5.53
N GLU A 84 8.01 -19.01 6.83
CA GLU A 84 7.96 -20.02 7.91
C GLU A 84 6.53 -20.51 8.22
N ALA A 85 5.50 -19.82 7.73
CA ALA A 85 4.10 -20.16 8.01
C ALA A 85 3.60 -21.31 7.12
N LEU A 86 2.74 -22.18 7.67
CA LEU A 86 2.12 -23.27 6.91
C LEU A 86 0.95 -22.77 6.06
N ASP A 87 0.15 -21.86 6.63
CA ASP A 87 -0.91 -21.12 5.94
C ASP A 87 -0.75 -19.62 6.20
N PRO A 88 0.11 -18.92 5.41
CA PRO A 88 0.42 -17.51 5.63
C PRO A 88 -0.78 -16.56 5.46
N ALA A 89 -1.88 -17.03 4.85
CA ALA A 89 -3.10 -16.24 4.69
C ALA A 89 -4.00 -16.27 5.94
N ALA A 90 -3.97 -17.37 6.70
CA ALA A 90 -4.85 -17.56 7.86
C ALA A 90 -4.13 -17.47 9.21
N GLU A 91 -2.84 -17.77 9.27
CA GLU A 91 -2.11 -17.91 10.53
C GLU A 91 -1.29 -16.67 10.90
N SER A 92 -1.13 -16.47 12.21
CA SER A 92 -0.14 -15.50 12.71
C SER A 92 1.29 -16.05 12.56
N PHE A 93 2.22 -15.20 12.15
CA PHE A 93 3.65 -15.50 12.05
C PHE A 93 4.47 -14.60 12.97
N ALA A 94 5.74 -14.94 13.18
CA ALA A 94 6.63 -14.17 14.04
C ALA A 94 6.93 -12.80 13.41
N THR A 95 6.80 -11.73 14.20
CA THR A 95 7.16 -10.36 13.84
C THR A 95 7.96 -9.74 14.97
N GLY A 96 9.28 -10.00 14.97
CA GLY A 96 10.16 -9.65 16.09
C GLY A 96 9.83 -10.44 17.35
N ARG A 97 9.39 -9.76 18.41
CA ARG A 97 9.03 -10.40 19.71
C ARG A 97 7.54 -10.72 19.85
N GLU A 98 6.77 -10.48 18.79
CA GLU A 98 5.32 -10.61 18.76
C GLU A 98 4.92 -11.56 17.62
N ARG A 99 3.62 -11.84 17.52
CA ARG A 99 3.05 -12.58 16.40
C ARG A 99 1.86 -11.83 15.86
N HIS A 100 1.78 -11.71 14.55
CA HIS A 100 0.71 -11.01 13.84
C HIS A 100 0.30 -11.81 12.61
N THR A 101 -0.96 -11.65 12.22
CA THR A 101 -1.43 -11.97 10.87
C THR A 101 -0.98 -10.89 9.90
N LEU A 102 -0.99 -11.19 8.60
CA LEU A 102 -0.62 -10.19 7.59
C LEU A 102 -1.55 -8.97 7.63
N ALA A 103 -2.86 -9.18 7.82
CA ALA A 103 -3.86 -8.12 7.89
C ALA A 103 -3.69 -7.19 9.12
N GLU A 104 -3.02 -7.65 10.17
CA GLU A 104 -2.66 -6.80 11.32
C GLU A 104 -1.46 -5.90 11.04
N VAL A 105 -0.64 -6.24 10.02
CA VAL A 105 0.55 -5.48 9.63
C VAL A 105 0.25 -4.54 8.46
N TRP A 106 -0.35 -5.06 7.39
CA TRP A 106 -0.66 -4.29 6.18
C TRP A 106 -2.05 -4.62 5.63
N GLU A 107 -2.71 -3.59 5.11
CA GLU A 107 -4.08 -3.66 4.63
C GLU A 107 -4.13 -3.55 3.10
N VAL A 108 -3.46 -2.54 2.53
CA VAL A 108 -3.43 -2.32 1.07
C VAL A 108 -2.05 -1.89 0.58
N LEU A 109 -1.80 -2.13 -0.70
CA LEU A 109 -0.76 -1.46 -1.48
C LEU A 109 -1.43 -0.42 -2.37
N GLU A 110 -0.99 0.83 -2.29
CA GLU A 110 -1.40 1.94 -3.14
C GLU A 110 -0.32 2.23 -4.19
N VAL A 111 -0.72 2.57 -5.41
CA VAL A 111 0.18 2.98 -6.50
C VAL A 111 -0.34 4.27 -7.12
N PHE A 112 0.53 5.25 -7.31
CA PHE A 112 0.17 6.53 -7.91
C PHE A 112 1.41 7.20 -8.53
N PRO A 113 1.24 8.17 -9.45
CA PRO A 113 2.35 8.98 -9.95
C PRO A 113 3.05 9.74 -8.82
N ALA A 114 4.37 9.61 -8.70
CA ALA A 114 5.16 10.37 -7.73
C ALA A 114 5.15 11.87 -8.08
N ASP A 115 5.15 12.17 -9.38
CA ASP A 115 5.17 13.53 -9.93
C ASP A 115 4.12 13.63 -11.05
N GLY A 116 3.04 14.40 -10.81
CA GLY A 116 2.03 14.75 -11.81
C GLY A 116 0.66 14.09 -11.63
N GLU A 117 -0.37 14.73 -12.18
CA GLU A 117 -1.79 14.37 -11.98
C GLU A 117 -2.49 13.96 -13.29
N ASP A 118 -1.83 14.18 -14.42
CA ASP A 118 -2.40 14.00 -15.76
C ASP A 118 -2.42 12.55 -16.25
N THR A 119 -1.84 11.62 -15.48
CA THR A 119 -1.86 10.20 -15.83
C THR A 119 -3.30 9.68 -15.85
N ASP A 120 -3.66 8.96 -16.91
CA ASP A 120 -4.96 8.29 -16.99
C ASP A 120 -5.00 7.08 -16.04
N PRO A 121 -6.02 6.92 -15.16
CA PRO A 121 -6.09 5.79 -14.24
C PRO A 121 -6.04 4.42 -14.90
N ALA A 122 -6.59 4.25 -16.12
CA ALA A 122 -6.51 2.97 -16.82
C ALA A 122 -5.08 2.68 -17.32
N ALA A 123 -4.37 3.70 -17.80
CA ALA A 123 -2.95 3.58 -18.14
C ALA A 123 -2.10 3.25 -16.89
N LEU A 124 -2.37 3.89 -15.74
CA LEU A 124 -1.72 3.58 -14.48
C LEU A 124 -1.97 2.12 -14.07
N ALA A 125 -3.21 1.67 -14.11
CA ALA A 125 -3.57 0.30 -13.77
C ALA A 125 -2.86 -0.72 -14.68
N ALA A 126 -2.77 -0.44 -15.98
CA ALA A 126 -2.05 -1.29 -16.92
C ALA A 126 -0.55 -1.36 -16.61
N ALA A 127 0.09 -0.23 -16.29
CA ALA A 127 1.49 -0.20 -15.90
C ALA A 127 1.73 -0.97 -14.59
N ALA A 128 0.94 -0.69 -13.54
CA ALA A 128 1.04 -1.39 -12.26
C ALA A 128 0.81 -2.91 -12.41
N THR A 129 -0.14 -3.31 -13.28
CA THR A 129 -0.38 -4.73 -13.62
C THR A 129 0.84 -5.37 -14.27
N ALA A 130 1.48 -4.67 -15.22
CA ALA A 130 2.68 -5.17 -15.87
C ALA A 130 3.84 -5.30 -14.88
N THR A 131 4.04 -4.31 -14.01
CA THR A 131 5.07 -4.32 -12.96
C THR A 131 4.88 -5.48 -11.98
N LEU A 132 3.65 -5.79 -11.57
CA LEU A 132 3.35 -6.91 -10.67
C LEU A 132 3.13 -8.26 -11.38
N GLY A 133 3.74 -8.44 -12.56
CA GLY A 133 3.75 -9.72 -13.26
C GLY A 133 2.35 -10.19 -13.69
N GLY A 134 1.48 -9.26 -14.08
CA GLY A 134 0.14 -9.53 -14.59
C GLY A 134 -0.98 -9.45 -13.53
N ARG A 135 -0.67 -9.12 -12.28
CA ARG A 135 -1.69 -8.95 -11.23
C ARG A 135 -2.40 -7.61 -11.35
N ALA A 136 -3.71 -7.64 -11.63
CA ALA A 136 -4.53 -6.43 -11.73
C ALA A 136 -4.82 -5.80 -10.35
N PRO A 137 -4.97 -4.46 -10.26
CA PRO A 137 -5.42 -3.81 -9.03
C PRO A 137 -6.87 -4.15 -8.70
N ASP A 138 -7.18 -4.22 -7.41
CA ASP A 138 -8.54 -4.36 -6.89
C ASP A 138 -9.42 -3.15 -7.20
N ALA A 139 -8.81 -1.96 -7.25
CA ALA A 139 -9.49 -0.72 -7.55
C ALA A 139 -8.56 0.26 -8.26
N ALA A 140 -9.10 1.05 -9.19
CA ALA A 140 -8.36 2.10 -9.88
C ALA A 140 -9.27 3.29 -10.17
N GLY A 141 -8.75 4.51 -10.05
CA GLY A 141 -9.52 5.73 -10.29
C GLY A 141 -8.76 6.98 -9.90
N ARG A 142 -9.49 8.01 -9.49
CA ARG A 142 -8.90 9.27 -9.02
C ARG A 142 -9.33 9.58 -7.59
N VAL A 143 -8.39 9.98 -6.74
CA VAL A 143 -8.64 10.26 -5.33
C VAL A 143 -8.05 11.63 -4.94
N ASP A 144 -8.75 12.37 -4.08
CA ASP A 144 -8.23 13.56 -3.42
C ASP A 144 -7.27 13.16 -2.28
N HIS A 145 -5.98 13.05 -2.61
CA HIS A 145 -4.91 12.75 -1.65
C HIS A 145 -4.74 13.84 -0.58
N GLY A 146 -5.03 15.10 -0.92
CA GLY A 146 -4.94 16.21 0.02
C GLY A 146 -5.93 16.03 1.18
N ARG A 147 -7.19 15.78 0.84
CA ARG A 147 -8.25 15.47 1.82
C ARG A 147 -7.97 14.20 2.61
N LEU A 148 -7.46 13.15 1.95
CA LEU A 148 -7.08 11.90 2.61
C LEU A 148 -6.00 12.14 3.67
N GLY A 149 -4.99 12.95 3.33
CA GLY A 149 -3.94 13.37 4.25
C GLY A 149 -4.45 14.20 5.43
N ASP A 150 -5.40 15.11 5.20
CA ASP A 150 -6.05 15.88 6.27
C ASP A 150 -6.83 14.99 7.23
N GLU A 151 -7.58 14.01 6.72
CA GLU A 151 -8.34 13.06 7.53
C GLU A 151 -7.41 12.18 8.39
N TYR A 152 -6.32 11.68 7.80
CA TYR A 152 -5.29 10.93 8.51
C TYR A 152 -4.68 11.74 9.67
N ARG A 153 -4.26 12.99 9.39
CA ARG A 153 -3.71 13.90 10.42
C ARG A 153 -4.72 14.21 11.52
N GLY A 154 -5.99 14.40 11.16
CA GLY A 154 -7.06 14.75 12.10
C GLY A 154 -7.43 13.64 13.09
N ARG A 155 -7.24 12.36 12.70
CA ARG A 155 -7.73 11.19 13.46
C ARG A 155 -6.68 10.48 14.30
N ARG A 156 -5.43 10.98 14.33
CA ARG A 156 -4.35 10.54 15.25
C ARG A 156 -4.15 9.01 15.31
N GLY A 157 -4.11 8.37 14.13
CA GLY A 157 -3.91 6.93 14.00
C GLY A 157 -5.19 6.10 14.00
N ASP A 158 -6.36 6.67 14.28
CA ASP A 158 -7.67 6.00 14.16
C ASP A 158 -8.30 6.20 12.77
N PHE A 159 -7.48 6.03 11.73
CA PHE A 159 -7.89 6.16 10.35
C PHE A 159 -7.07 5.21 9.49
N SER A 160 -7.78 4.36 8.75
CA SER A 160 -7.17 3.50 7.74
C SER A 160 -7.19 4.23 6.40
N VAL A 161 -6.00 4.54 5.89
CA VAL A 161 -5.86 5.17 4.57
C VAL A 161 -6.34 4.19 3.50
N GLY A 162 -5.99 2.90 3.61
CA GLY A 162 -6.38 1.89 2.62
C GLY A 162 -7.88 1.66 2.52
N ALA A 163 -8.56 1.49 3.66
CA ALA A 163 -10.02 1.36 3.68
C ALA A 163 -10.70 2.57 3.05
N ALA A 164 -10.19 3.77 3.32
CA ALA A 164 -10.73 5.01 2.79
C ALA A 164 -10.41 5.21 1.29
N LEU A 165 -9.33 4.63 0.78
CA LEU A 165 -9.04 4.57 -0.66
C LEU A 165 -10.00 3.62 -1.37
N LEU A 166 -10.16 2.40 -0.85
CA LEU A 166 -11.09 1.40 -1.38
C LEU A 166 -12.52 1.93 -1.43
N GLU A 167 -12.97 2.61 -0.38
CA GLU A 167 -14.29 3.25 -0.34
C GLU A 167 -14.45 4.30 -1.46
N ARG A 168 -13.49 5.23 -1.59
CA ARG A 168 -13.56 6.31 -2.58
C ARG A 168 -13.49 5.81 -4.02
N LEU A 169 -12.80 4.71 -4.25
CA LEU A 169 -12.71 4.05 -5.54
C LEU A 169 -13.90 3.12 -5.84
N GLY A 170 -14.88 3.04 -4.93
CA GLY A 170 -16.09 2.23 -5.13
C GLY A 170 -15.88 0.72 -4.91
N ALA A 171 -14.80 0.33 -4.23
CA ALA A 171 -14.43 -1.06 -3.96
C ALA A 171 -14.71 -1.50 -2.50
N ALA A 172 -15.61 -0.81 -1.79
CA ALA A 172 -16.01 -1.17 -0.44
C ALA A 172 -16.94 -2.41 -0.42
N GLY A 173 -16.33 -3.60 -0.37
CA GLY A 173 -16.96 -4.92 -0.20
C GLY A 173 -16.50 -5.93 -1.27
N SER A 174 -16.05 -7.16 -1.01
CA SER A 174 -15.80 -7.96 0.22
C SER A 174 -14.47 -8.72 0.03
N PRO A 175 -13.70 -9.07 1.08
CA PRO A 175 -12.79 -10.21 0.99
C PRO A 175 -13.61 -11.52 0.93
N PRO A 176 -13.09 -12.60 0.32
CA PRO A 176 -13.69 -13.94 0.42
C PRO A 176 -13.83 -14.42 1.88
#